data_AF-A0A2A5S2R0-F1
#
_entry.id   AF-A0A2A5S2R0-F1
#
_cell.length_a   1.000
_cell.length_b   1.000
_cell.length_c   1.000
_cell.angle_alpha   90.00
_cell.angle_beta   90.00
_cell.angle_gamma   90.00
#
_symmetry.space_group_name_H-M   'P 1'
#
loop_
_entity.id
_entity.type
_entity.pdbx_description
1 polymer ?
#
loop_
_entity_poly.entity_id
_entity_poly.type
_entity_poly.pdbx_seq_one_letter_code
_entity_poly.pdbx_strand_id
1 'polypeptide(L)'
;MYTIGLLSYGIGSSLFLNKVFLETLVIKSDRVTLKFVGVLCVLIGIGILLFIVYQYYQKVSLKQKMIKAIQNYILLVFVIGLIVGGIGKLILAFTNRDYDWVKQFIWILTTFIQGELRFILIYYCLTLYKDQKFDWKSQGFFKLLLSVCLLLGLSILCRLLYPLLGTLVMFITDMIMMTGIVYFELFNQKKEN
;
A
#
# COMPACT_ATOMS: atom_id res chain seq x y z
N MET A 1 -9.60 11.10 13.78
CA MET A 1 -9.66 9.63 14.03
C MET A 1 -8.78 8.83 13.09
N TYR A 2 -8.81 9.04 11.77
CA TYR A 2 -7.94 8.34 10.81
C TYR A 2 -6.44 8.47 11.14
N THR A 3 -5.97 9.70 11.37
CA THR A 3 -4.57 9.99 11.76
C THR A 3 -4.17 9.29 13.06
N ILE A 4 -5.10 9.19 14.02
CA ILE A 4 -4.88 8.53 15.31
C ILE A 4 -4.80 7.01 15.13
N GLY A 5 -5.67 6.42 14.30
CA GLY A 5 -5.63 5.00 13.97
C GLY A 5 -4.34 4.60 13.25
N LEU A 6 -3.89 5.41 12.29
CA LEU A 6 -2.63 5.20 11.57
C LEU A 6 -1.40 5.36 12.45
N LEU A 7 -1.38 6.39 13.32
CA LEU A 7 -0.30 6.59 14.28
C LEU A 7 -0.22 5.43 15.28
N SER A 8 -1.37 4.99 15.82
CA SER A 8 -1.44 3.88 16.77
C SER A 8 -0.97 2.56 16.12
N TYR A 9 -1.38 2.29 14.88
CA TYR A 9 -0.90 1.15 14.10
C TYR A 9 0.60 1.23 13.81
N GLY A 10 1.09 2.40 13.37
CA GLY A 10 2.50 2.62 13.04
C GLY A 10 3.43 2.44 14.23
N ILE A 11 3.09 3.05 15.38
CA ILE A 11 3.80 2.91 16.65
C ILE A 11 3.77 1.44 17.11
N GLY A 12 2.60 0.80 17.08
CA GLY A 12 2.45 -0.59 17.49
C GLY A 12 3.28 -1.54 16.63
N SER A 13 3.26 -1.38 15.30
CA SER A 13 4.02 -2.23 14.38
C SER A 13 5.53 -2.05 14.55
N SER A 14 5.98 -0.82 14.85
CA SER A 14 7.40 -0.52 15.09
C SER A 14 7.90 -1.14 16.40
N LEU A 15 7.07 -1.12 17.45
CA LEU A 15 7.37 -1.75 18.74
C LEU A 15 7.29 -3.28 18.71
N PHE A 16 6.47 -3.85 17.83
CA PHE A 16 6.26 -5.29 17.73
C PHE A 16 7.19 -6.00 16.73
N LEU A 17 7.39 -5.42 15.53
CA LEU A 17 8.05 -6.08 14.40
C LEU A 17 9.48 -5.62 14.15
N ASN A 18 9.85 -4.40 14.56
CA ASN A 18 11.14 -3.83 14.22
C ASN A 18 12.22 -4.21 15.25
N LYS A 19 12.92 -5.32 15.00
CA LYS A 19 13.98 -5.87 15.87
C LYS A 19 15.12 -4.87 16.13
N VAL A 20 15.48 -4.07 15.13
CA VAL A 20 16.54 -3.04 15.23
C VAL A 20 16.11 -1.92 16.17
N PHE A 21 14.85 -1.48 16.06
CA PHE A 21 14.30 -0.44 16.93
C PHE A 21 14.16 -0.91 18.38
N LEU A 22 13.76 -2.18 18.57
CA LEU A 22 13.75 -2.85 19.87
C LEU A 22 15.15 -2.96 20.47
N GLU A 23 16.18 -3.27 19.70
CA GLU A 23 17.56 -3.35 20.21
C GLU A 23 18.11 -1.99 20.65
N THR A 24 17.77 -0.91 19.96
CA THR A 24 18.16 0.46 20.34
C THR A 24 17.43 0.97 21.59
N LEU A 25 16.16 0.59 21.79
CA LEU A 25 15.36 0.99 22.96
C LEU A 25 15.57 0.10 24.20
N VAL A 26 15.91 -1.17 24.01
CA VAL A 26 16.12 -2.16 25.09
C VAL A 26 17.56 -2.09 25.61
N ILE A 27 17.97 -0.90 26.04
CA ILE A 27 19.09 -0.77 26.98
C ILE A 27 18.57 -0.75 28.43
N LYS A 28 17.24 -0.58 28.65
CA LYS A 28 16.67 -0.42 29.99
C LYS A 28 15.28 -1.02 30.27
N SER A 29 14.60 -1.62 29.29
CA SER A 29 13.20 -2.04 29.45
C SER A 29 12.99 -3.51 29.08
N ASP A 30 12.03 -4.17 29.74
CA ASP A 30 11.68 -5.58 29.50
C ASP A 30 11.08 -5.76 28.10
N ARG A 31 11.79 -6.52 27.26
CA ARG A 31 11.45 -6.81 25.85
C ARG A 31 10.02 -7.35 25.70
N VAL A 32 9.53 -8.08 26.69
CA VAL A 32 8.21 -8.73 26.64
C VAL A 32 7.10 -7.69 26.76
N THR A 33 7.23 -6.78 27.73
CA THR A 33 6.25 -5.70 27.99
C THR A 33 6.15 -4.74 26.80
N LEU A 34 7.27 -4.38 26.18
CA LEU A 34 7.31 -3.54 24.98
C LEU A 34 6.60 -4.17 23.78
N LYS A 35 6.81 -5.47 23.54
CA LYS A 35 6.09 -6.20 22.50
C LYS A 35 4.59 -6.27 22.77
N PHE A 36 4.19 -6.50 24.02
CA PHE A 36 2.79 -6.56 24.41
C PHE A 36 2.07 -5.21 24.19
N VAL A 37 2.71 -4.11 24.58
CA VAL A 37 2.23 -2.74 24.31
C VAL A 37 2.16 -2.49 22.80
N GLY A 38 3.16 -2.96 22.03
CA GLY A 38 3.15 -2.89 20.57
C GLY A 38 1.92 -3.58 19.96
N VAL A 39 1.62 -4.81 20.39
CA VAL A 39 0.44 -5.56 19.93
C VAL A 39 -0.85 -4.84 20.27
N LEU A 40 -1.00 -4.32 21.50
CA LEU A 40 -2.19 -3.57 21.90
C LEU A 40 -2.39 -2.31 21.04
N CYS A 41 -1.33 -1.55 20.76
CA CYS A 41 -1.38 -0.41 19.86
C CYS A 41 -1.78 -0.81 18.43
N VAL A 42 -1.28 -1.95 17.91
CA VAL A 42 -1.71 -2.46 16.59
C VAL A 42 -3.20 -2.79 16.60
N LEU A 43 -3.69 -3.50 17.61
CA LEU A 43 -5.10 -3.89 17.72
C LEU A 43 -6.02 -2.67 17.82
N ILE A 44 -5.65 -1.67 18.62
CA ILE A 44 -6.39 -0.41 18.74
C ILE A 44 -6.37 0.36 17.42
N GLY A 45 -5.21 0.48 16.77
CA GLY A 45 -5.08 1.12 15.46
C GLY A 45 -5.96 0.46 14.40
N ILE A 46 -5.93 -0.86 14.30
CA ILE A 46 -6.79 -1.64 13.39
C ILE A 46 -8.26 -1.45 13.73
N GLY A 47 -8.64 -1.52 15.00
CA GLY A 47 -10.03 -1.33 15.44
C GLY A 47 -10.59 0.04 15.05
N ILE A 48 -9.80 1.10 15.26
CA ILE A 48 -10.16 2.47 14.85
C ILE A 48 -10.29 2.57 13.32
N LEU A 49 -9.36 1.98 12.57
CA LEU A 49 -9.42 1.98 11.10
C LEU A 49 -10.65 1.23 10.58
N LEU A 50 -10.95 0.05 11.13
CA LEU A 50 -12.14 -0.74 10.79
C LEU A 50 -13.43 0.01 11.12
N PHE A 51 -13.48 0.70 12.26
CA PHE A 51 -14.64 1.51 12.65
C PHE A 51 -14.87 2.66 11.66
N ILE A 52 -13.81 3.35 11.24
CA ILE A 52 -13.90 4.42 10.23
C ILE A 52 -14.38 3.86 8.89
N VAL A 53 -13.84 2.72 8.46
CA VAL A 53 -14.28 2.02 7.24
C VAL A 53 -15.74 1.63 7.34
N TYR A 54 -16.20 1.12 8.48
CA TYR A 54 -17.60 0.76 8.73
C TYR A 54 -18.52 2.00 8.67
N GLN A 55 -18.12 3.12 9.29
CA GLN A 55 -18.88 4.37 9.22
C GLN A 55 -18.98 4.91 7.79
N TYR A 56 -17.88 4.86 7.05
CA TYR A 56 -17.85 5.24 5.64
C TYR A 56 -18.75 4.32 4.80
N TYR A 57 -18.67 3.01 5.05
CA TYR A 57 -19.50 2.01 4.39
C TYR A 57 -21.00 2.21 4.64
N GLN A 58 -21.40 2.69 5.82
CA GLN A 58 -22.81 3.00 6.07
C GLN A 58 -23.30 4.20 5.26
N LYS A 59 -22.47 5.23 5.07
CA LYS A 59 -22.86 6.52 4.46
C LYS A 59 -22.81 6.56 2.94
N VAL A 60 -22.04 5.69 2.28
CA VAL A 60 -21.92 5.70 0.81
C VAL A 60 -23.17 5.09 0.16
N SER A 61 -23.85 5.82 -0.71
CA SER A 61 -25.02 5.34 -1.48
C SER A 61 -24.65 4.34 -2.59
N LEU A 62 -23.39 4.37 -3.05
CA LEU A 62 -22.86 3.57 -4.17
C LEU A 62 -22.24 2.21 -3.76
N LYS A 63 -22.69 1.63 -2.65
CA LYS A 63 -22.07 0.43 -2.00
C LYS A 63 -21.82 -0.72 -2.97
N GLN A 64 -22.80 -1.05 -3.82
CA GLN A 64 -22.70 -2.19 -4.72
C GLN A 64 -21.64 -2.02 -5.81
N LYS A 65 -21.48 -0.80 -6.36
CA LYS A 65 -20.46 -0.53 -7.39
C LYS A 65 -19.05 -0.58 -6.78
N MET A 66 -18.88 0.02 -5.60
CA MET A 66 -17.63 -0.05 -4.84
C MET A 66 -17.24 -1.47 -4.44
N ILE A 67 -18.19 -2.27 -3.93
CA ILE A 67 -17.94 -3.68 -3.56
C ILE A 67 -17.49 -4.48 -4.79
N LYS A 68 -18.18 -4.35 -5.92
CA LYS A 68 -17.80 -5.03 -7.17
C LYS A 68 -16.39 -4.62 -7.63
N ALA A 69 -16.02 -3.34 -7.49
CA ALA A 69 -14.68 -2.87 -7.83
C ALA A 69 -13.60 -3.50 -6.94
N ILE A 70 -13.84 -3.57 -5.63
CA ILE A 70 -12.93 -4.22 -4.67
C ILE A 70 -12.82 -5.72 -4.95
N GLN A 71 -13.94 -6.40 -5.22
CA GLN A 71 -13.95 -7.83 -5.58
C GLN A 71 -13.13 -8.09 -6.85
N ASN A 72 -13.35 -7.29 -7.90
CA ASN A 72 -12.60 -7.39 -9.14
C ASN A 72 -11.11 -7.13 -8.91
N TYR A 73 -10.75 -6.15 -8.08
CA TYR A 73 -9.36 -5.89 -7.71
C TYR A 73 -8.72 -7.09 -7.01
N ILE A 74 -9.38 -7.68 -6.00
CA ILE A 74 -8.86 -8.85 -5.28
C ILE A 74 -8.65 -10.01 -6.25
N LEU A 75 -9.63 -10.29 -7.12
CA LEU A 75 -9.53 -11.35 -8.11
C LEU A 75 -8.38 -11.11 -9.09
N LEU A 76 -8.22 -9.87 -9.55
CA LEU A 76 -7.18 -9.51 -10.51
C LEU A 76 -5.77 -9.57 -9.88
N VAL A 77 -5.61 -9.11 -8.64
CA VAL A 77 -4.36 -9.27 -7.87
C VAL A 77 -4.03 -10.74 -7.67
N PHE A 78 -5.02 -11.58 -7.37
CA PHE A 78 -4.84 -13.02 -7.20
C PHE A 78 -4.39 -13.70 -8.50
N VAL A 79 -5.08 -13.44 -9.61
CA VAL A 79 -4.74 -13.99 -10.93
C VAL A 79 -3.35 -13.56 -11.38
N ILE A 80 -3.01 -12.28 -11.24
CA ILE A 80 -1.67 -11.79 -11.57
C ILE A 80 -0.62 -12.42 -10.66
N GLY A 81 -0.90 -12.59 -9.37
CA GLY A 81 -0.01 -13.28 -8.44
C GLY A 81 0.30 -14.71 -8.89
N LEU A 82 -0.71 -15.46 -9.35
CA LEU A 82 -0.52 -16.80 -9.91
C LEU A 82 0.32 -16.78 -11.19
N ILE A 83 0.05 -15.84 -12.11
CA ILE A 83 0.80 -15.70 -13.36
C ILE A 83 2.27 -15.40 -13.06
N VAL A 84 2.54 -14.40 -12.23
CA VAL A 84 3.91 -13.98 -11.88
C VAL A 84 4.64 -15.08 -11.13
N GLY A 85 3.97 -15.78 -10.20
CA GLY A 85 4.54 -16.94 -9.51
C GLY A 85 4.87 -18.09 -10.47
N GLY A 86 4.00 -18.37 -11.43
CA GLY A 86 4.21 -19.36 -12.48
C GLY A 86 5.40 -19.03 -13.38
N ILE A 87 5.47 -17.78 -13.85
CA ILE A 87 6.61 -17.25 -14.62
C ILE A 87 7.90 -17.40 -13.82
N GLY A 88 7.87 -17.05 -12.52
CA GLY A 88 9.01 -17.21 -11.62
C GLY A 88 9.53 -18.64 -11.55
N LYS A 89 8.61 -19.62 -11.43
CA LYS A 89 8.96 -21.04 -11.41
C LYS A 89 9.56 -21.51 -12.75
N LEU A 90 9.03 -21.03 -13.88
CA LEU A 90 9.58 -21.34 -15.21
C LEU A 90 10.98 -20.75 -15.39
N ILE A 91 11.18 -19.47 -15.02
CA ILE A 91 12.50 -18.83 -15.10
C ILE A 91 13.53 -19.62 -14.30
N LEU A 92 13.18 -20.09 -13.09
CA LEU A 92 14.06 -20.89 -12.27
C LEU A 92 14.37 -22.27 -12.88
N ALA A 93 13.39 -22.89 -13.54
CA ALA A 93 13.56 -24.19 -14.17
C ALA A 93 14.40 -24.14 -15.45
N PHE A 94 14.32 -23.05 -16.23
CA PHE A 94 15.02 -22.90 -17.52
C PHE A 94 16.33 -22.14 -17.43
N THR A 95 16.48 -21.31 -16.41
CA THR A 95 17.68 -20.50 -16.22
C THR A 95 18.36 -21.04 -14.98
N ASN A 96 19.52 -21.69 -15.14
CA ASN A 96 20.40 -22.17 -14.05
C ASN A 96 21.02 -20.98 -13.26
N ARG A 97 20.31 -19.85 -13.19
CA ARG A 97 20.62 -18.60 -12.51
C ARG A 97 20.38 -18.77 -11.01
N ASP A 98 21.06 -17.92 -10.25
CA ASP A 98 20.90 -17.82 -8.82
C ASP A 98 19.44 -17.54 -8.43
N TYR A 99 18.94 -18.31 -7.46
CA TYR A 99 17.59 -18.23 -6.93
C TYR A 99 17.30 -16.82 -6.37
N ASP A 100 18.31 -16.17 -5.79
CA ASP A 100 18.18 -14.84 -5.21
C ASP A 100 17.86 -13.77 -6.26
N TRP A 101 18.44 -13.88 -7.45
CA TRP A 101 18.16 -12.95 -8.56
C TRP A 101 16.71 -13.09 -9.05
N VAL A 102 16.25 -14.34 -9.22
CA VAL A 102 14.86 -14.62 -9.66
C VAL A 102 13.85 -14.13 -8.62
N LYS A 103 14.14 -14.37 -7.34
CA LYS A 103 13.32 -13.87 -6.22
C LYS A 103 13.24 -12.35 -6.21
N GLN A 104 14.37 -11.66 -6.39
CA GLN A 104 14.41 -10.20 -6.43
C GLN A 104 13.65 -9.64 -7.64
N PHE A 105 13.80 -10.26 -8.81
CA PHE A 105 13.05 -9.87 -10.01
C PHE A 105 11.53 -10.01 -9.83
N ILE A 106 11.07 -11.16 -9.33
CA ILE A 106 9.66 -11.40 -9.01
C ILE A 106 9.16 -10.38 -7.99
N TRP A 107 9.96 -10.09 -6.96
CA TRP A 107 9.60 -9.12 -5.94
C TRP A 107 9.44 -7.70 -6.51
N ILE A 108 10.33 -7.25 -7.39
CA ILE A 108 10.21 -5.95 -8.07
C ILE A 108 8.93 -5.91 -8.91
N LEU A 109 8.70 -6.94 -9.72
CA LEU A 109 7.55 -7.02 -10.62
C LEU A 109 6.22 -7.02 -9.85
N THR A 110 6.12 -7.86 -8.82
CA THR A 110 4.92 -7.92 -7.98
C THR A 110 4.67 -6.62 -7.23
N THR A 111 5.72 -5.95 -6.75
CA THR A 111 5.60 -4.64 -6.07
C THR A 111 5.05 -3.57 -7.02
N PHE A 112 5.57 -3.49 -8.25
CA PHE A 112 5.09 -2.54 -9.26
C PHE A 112 3.62 -2.78 -9.59
N ILE A 113 3.27 -4.02 -9.95
CA ILE A 113 1.90 -4.33 -10.37
C ILE A 113 0.92 -4.10 -9.22
N GLN A 114 1.24 -4.52 -8.00
CA GLN A 114 0.37 -4.29 -6.85
C GLN A 114 0.18 -2.79 -6.54
N GLY A 115 1.25 -2.00 -6.66
CA GLY A 115 1.20 -0.55 -6.45
C GLY A 115 0.30 0.16 -7.46
N GLU A 116 0.47 -0.13 -8.76
CA GLU A 116 -0.35 0.47 -9.81
C GLU A 116 -1.82 0.06 -9.71
N LEU A 117 -2.11 -1.22 -9.48
CA LEU A 117 -3.48 -1.69 -9.32
C LEU A 117 -4.17 -1.05 -8.12
N ARG A 118 -3.44 -0.85 -7.02
CA ARG A 118 -3.94 -0.18 -5.83
C ARG A 118 -4.26 1.28 -6.13
N PHE A 119 -3.38 1.98 -6.84
CA PHE A 119 -3.63 3.34 -7.33
C PHE A 119 -4.91 3.41 -8.18
N ILE A 120 -5.04 2.52 -9.18
CA ILE A 120 -6.21 2.48 -10.08
C ILE A 120 -7.49 2.26 -9.28
N LEU A 121 -7.49 1.34 -8.31
CA LEU A 121 -8.65 1.08 -7.46
C LEU A 121 -9.04 2.32 -6.65
N ILE A 122 -8.07 2.99 -6.01
CA ILE A 122 -8.33 4.19 -5.20
C ILE A 122 -8.88 5.31 -6.08
N TYR A 123 -8.26 5.54 -7.23
CA TYR A 123 -8.70 6.53 -8.20
C TYR A 123 -10.13 6.26 -8.65
N TYR A 124 -10.43 5.02 -9.05
CA TYR A 124 -11.78 4.60 -9.45
C TYR A 124 -12.82 4.80 -8.34
N CYS A 125 -12.50 4.43 -7.10
CA CYS A 125 -13.38 4.65 -5.95
C CYS A 125 -13.62 6.15 -5.69
N LEU A 126 -12.61 7.00 -5.85
CA LEU A 126 -12.75 8.45 -5.71
C LEU A 126 -13.60 9.06 -6.83
N THR A 127 -13.41 8.63 -8.08
CA THR A 127 -14.21 9.08 -9.21
C THR A 127 -15.68 8.69 -9.03
N LEU A 128 -15.95 7.47 -8.54
CA LEU A 128 -17.29 7.05 -8.15
C LEU A 128 -17.86 7.89 -7.01
N TYR A 129 -17.08 8.18 -5.97
CA TYR A 129 -17.52 9.01 -4.84
C TYR A 129 -17.92 10.43 -5.28
N LYS A 130 -17.29 10.94 -6.34
CA LYS A 130 -17.59 12.25 -6.94
C LYS A 130 -18.70 12.22 -8.00
N ASP A 131 -19.35 11.07 -8.22
CA ASP A 131 -20.31 10.84 -9.31
C ASP A 131 -19.76 11.20 -10.72
N GLN A 132 -18.44 11.14 -10.89
CA GLN A 132 -17.78 11.34 -12.18
C GLN A 132 -17.67 10.01 -12.92
N LYS A 133 -17.56 10.06 -14.25
CA LYS A 133 -17.23 8.88 -15.06
C LYS A 133 -15.72 8.66 -15.04
N PHE A 134 -15.31 7.44 -14.76
CA PHE A 134 -13.90 7.06 -14.90
C PHE A 134 -13.48 7.15 -16.37
N ASP A 135 -12.45 7.94 -16.64
CA ASP A 135 -11.87 8.10 -17.97
C ASP A 135 -10.40 7.64 -17.99
N TRP A 136 -10.16 6.49 -18.64
CA TRP A 136 -8.83 5.93 -18.85
C TRP A 136 -7.92 6.82 -19.69
N LYS A 137 -8.50 7.72 -20.51
CA LYS A 137 -7.75 8.60 -21.44
C LYS A 137 -7.48 9.98 -20.87
N SER A 138 -7.91 10.26 -19.64
CA SER A 138 -7.66 11.54 -18.99
C SER A 138 -6.17 11.79 -18.82
N GLN A 139 -5.70 12.95 -19.28
CA GLN A 139 -4.32 13.38 -19.08
C GLN A 139 -3.98 13.49 -17.58
N GLY A 140 -4.96 13.86 -16.74
CA GLY A 140 -4.79 13.91 -15.28
C GLY A 140 -4.54 12.51 -14.68
N PHE A 141 -5.30 11.51 -15.11
CA PHE A 141 -5.11 10.12 -14.70
C PHE A 141 -3.73 9.59 -15.10
N PHE A 142 -3.32 9.79 -16.36
CA PHE A 142 -2.00 9.38 -16.84
C PHE A 142 -0.85 10.07 -16.11
N LYS A 143 -0.98 11.37 -15.82
CA LYS A 143 0.04 12.13 -15.07
C LYS A 143 0.19 11.59 -13.65
N LEU A 144 -0.91 11.30 -12.97
CA LEU A 144 -0.90 10.69 -11.64
C LEU A 144 -0.34 9.27 -11.66
N LEU A 145 -0.73 8.45 -12.64
CA LEU A 145 -0.21 7.10 -12.81
C LEU A 145 1.32 7.14 -13.01
N LEU A 146 1.81 8.01 -13.90
CA LEU A 146 3.23 8.20 -14.13
C LEU A 146 3.99 8.63 -12.86
N SER A 147 3.42 9.57 -12.08
CA SER A 147 4.01 9.96 -10.79
C SER A 147 4.09 8.79 -9.81
N VAL A 148 3.07 7.92 -9.76
CA VAL A 148 3.09 6.71 -8.93
C VAL A 148 4.14 5.72 -9.41
N CYS A 149 4.26 5.48 -10.72
CA CYS A 149 5.30 4.61 -11.27
C CYS A 149 6.71 5.11 -10.92
N LEU A 150 6.95 6.42 -11.05
CA LEU A 150 8.24 7.03 -10.69
C LEU A 150 8.54 6.92 -9.20
N LEU A 151 7.55 7.19 -8.35
CA LEU A 151 7.70 7.10 -6.90
C LEU A 151 7.98 5.65 -6.46
N LEU A 152 7.24 4.68 -7.01
CA LEU A 152 7.47 3.26 -6.77
C LEU A 152 8.87 2.83 -7.25
N GLY A 153 9.26 3.21 -8.46
CA GLY A 153 10.59 2.92 -9.00
C GLY A 153 11.71 3.44 -8.12
N LEU A 154 11.60 4.69 -7.65
CA LEU A 154 12.58 5.30 -6.74
C LEU A 154 12.61 4.57 -5.38
N SER A 155 11.45 4.22 -4.83
CA SER A 155 11.36 3.50 -3.56
C SER A 155 11.96 2.08 -3.63
N ILE A 156 11.75 1.39 -4.76
CA ILE A 156 12.33 0.08 -5.06
C ILE A 156 13.85 0.22 -5.17
N LEU A 157 14.34 1.20 -5.94
CA LEU A 157 15.77 1.46 -6.08
C LEU A 157 16.43 1.73 -4.73
N CYS A 158 15.81 2.57 -3.88
CA CYS A 158 16.28 2.81 -2.51
C CYS A 158 16.36 1.52 -1.69
N ARG A 159 15.40 0.60 -1.84
CA ARG A 159 15.41 -0.70 -1.15
C ARG A 159 16.47 -1.66 -1.70
N LEU A 160 16.79 -1.59 -2.98
CA LEU A 160 17.88 -2.39 -3.54
C LEU A 160 19.25 -1.89 -3.07
N LEU A 161 19.44 -0.58 -2.96
CA LEU A 161 20.72 0.02 -2.54
C LEU A 161 20.92 0.02 -1.02
N TYR A 162 19.85 0.26 -0.25
CA TYR A 162 19.89 0.39 1.20
C TYR A 162 18.68 -0.33 1.83
N PRO A 163 18.75 -1.65 2.10
CA PRO A 163 17.58 -2.45 2.50
C PRO A 163 16.81 -1.93 3.73
N LEU A 164 17.55 -1.43 4.75
CA LEU A 164 16.97 -0.88 5.97
C LEU A 164 16.20 0.43 5.71
N LEU A 165 16.84 1.40 5.04
CA LEU A 165 16.21 2.68 4.71
C LEU A 165 15.12 2.52 3.66
N GLY A 166 15.32 1.66 2.67
CA GLY A 166 14.36 1.45 1.59
C GLY A 166 13.06 0.83 2.06
N THR A 167 13.06 0.04 3.14
CA THR A 167 11.80 -0.43 3.75
C THR A 167 10.98 0.74 4.32
N LEU A 168 11.64 1.71 4.96
CA LEU A 168 11.00 2.94 5.44
C LEU A 168 10.52 3.81 4.27
N VAL A 169 11.34 3.98 3.23
CA VAL A 169 10.99 4.75 2.02
C VAL A 169 9.78 4.15 1.31
N MET A 170 9.71 2.81 1.21
CA MET A 170 8.53 2.14 0.64
C MET A 170 7.28 2.36 1.48
N PHE A 171 7.38 2.31 2.82
CA PHE A 171 6.25 2.62 3.69
C PHE A 171 5.75 4.06 3.52
N ILE A 172 6.68 5.03 3.48
CA ILE A 172 6.35 6.44 3.24
C ILE A 172 5.72 6.61 1.84
N THR A 173 6.25 5.92 0.83
CA THR A 173 5.70 5.91 -0.52
C THR A 173 4.26 5.42 -0.55
N ASP A 174 3.96 4.33 0.15
CA ASP A 174 2.60 3.81 0.29
C ASP A 174 1.68 4.82 0.98
N MET A 175 2.16 5.52 2.01
CA MET A 175 1.38 6.58 2.68
C MET A 175 1.12 7.77 1.75
N ILE A 176 2.15 8.25 1.04
CA ILE A 176 2.04 9.37 0.08
C ILE A 176 1.08 8.98 -1.05
N MET A 177 1.14 7.76 -1.54
CA MET A 177 0.21 7.27 -2.56
C MET A 177 -1.23 7.33 -2.03
N MET A 178 -1.51 6.68 -0.90
CA MET A 178 -2.85 6.64 -0.31
C MET A 178 -3.41 8.04 0.01
N THR A 179 -2.59 8.93 0.56
CA THR A 179 -3.05 10.26 1.01
C THR A 179 -3.00 11.31 -0.09
N GLY A 180 -1.95 11.30 -0.91
CA GLY A 180 -1.69 12.26 -1.98
C GLY A 180 -2.70 12.16 -3.11
N ILE A 181 -3.10 10.94 -3.52
CA ILE A 181 -4.15 10.75 -4.53
C ILE A 181 -5.47 11.33 -4.03
N VAL A 182 -5.85 10.97 -2.79
CA VAL A 182 -7.10 11.41 -2.17
C VAL A 182 -7.11 12.93 -2.05
N TYR A 183 -6.01 13.54 -1.62
CA TYR A 183 -5.89 14.99 -1.49
C TYR A 183 -5.95 15.70 -2.85
N PHE A 184 -5.17 15.23 -3.83
CA PHE A 184 -5.13 15.84 -5.16
C PHE A 184 -6.50 15.79 -5.84
N GLU A 185 -7.16 14.63 -5.81
CA GLU A 185 -8.51 14.53 -6.36
C GLU A 185 -9.49 15.42 -5.59
N LEU A 186 -9.60 15.30 -4.26
CA LEU A 186 -10.62 16.04 -3.50
C LEU A 186 -10.47 17.56 -3.55
N PHE A 187 -9.24 18.10 -3.58
CA PHE A 187 -9.02 19.53 -3.43
C PHE A 187 -8.59 20.24 -4.71
N ASN A 188 -7.88 19.58 -5.63
CA ASN A 188 -7.33 20.28 -6.79
C ASN A 188 -8.35 20.44 -7.93
N GLN A 189 -9.35 19.58 -8.01
CA GLN A 189 -10.49 19.79 -8.94
C GLN A 189 -11.45 20.90 -8.48
N LYS A 190 -11.37 21.37 -7.23
CA LYS A 190 -12.22 22.46 -6.74
C LYS A 190 -11.78 23.85 -7.24
N LYS A 191 -10.60 23.93 -7.87
CA LYS A 191 -10.05 25.17 -8.44
C LYS A 191 -10.37 25.38 -9.93
N GLU A 192 -11.03 24.42 -10.58
CA GLU A 192 -11.39 24.49 -12.01
C GLU A 192 -12.88 24.76 -12.27
N ASN A 193 -13.65 25.14 -11.24
CA ASN A 193 -15.02 25.65 -11.39
C ASN A 193 -15.10 27.15 -11.17
#